data_AF-A0A847F5T0-F1
#
_entry.id   AF-A0A847F5T0-F1
#
_cell.length_a   1.000
_cell.length_b   1.000
_cell.length_c   1.000
_cell.angle_alpha   90.00
_cell.angle_beta   90.00
_cell.angle_gamma   90.00
#
_symmetry.space_group_name_H-M   'P 1'
#
loop_
_entity.id
_entity.type
_entity.pdbx_description
1 polymer ?
#
loop_
_entity_poly.entity_id
_entity_poly.type
_entity_poly.pdbx_seq_one_letter_code
_entity_poly.pdbx_strand_id
1 'polypeptide(L)'
;MTAMSAAAVFSGCLSPDGGHGESCQARNDCRRGFACINGMCAKDNFPISIENGKDCVLIDCETTADCCGDRPTSAPPKCDDRARYCELTLPNCSPISCTSADQCGGGTCSVTGSCALSLFPCTSNDDCTNTCVVDAGMCAFGGAACASDNDCTDSCMLTPGFCNCTNPEYDPTHPICNDSDCDEICDLTCSPAKRCTTDTFCESDGDCAGDNRCNAEGQCVQCLEDAHCDDDERCRGGFCELPCSADEHCGIFEACEAGECVYVGCKSDRECVLWGNAAPGRDAREAECVKIDGSDVRQCVIPCDSDRECAATERCRKGVCTYIGCEDDLDCRAQFGQVHQPRDRPYVSEALCVDIDG
;
A
#
# COMPACT_ATOMS: atom_id res chain seq x y z
N MET A 1 71.03 -18.71 41.47
CA MET A 1 70.35 -19.90 42.03
C MET A 1 69.91 -19.46 43.42
N THR A 2 68.65 -19.22 43.75
CA THR A 2 67.41 -19.95 43.39
C THR A 2 66.25 -18.97 43.57
N ALA A 3 65.45 -18.74 42.54
CA ALA A 3 64.24 -17.90 42.62
C ALA A 3 63.02 -18.81 42.82
N MET A 4 62.26 -18.58 43.90
CA MET A 4 60.95 -19.17 44.11
C MET A 4 59.95 -18.53 43.14
N SER A 5 59.28 -19.36 42.34
CA SER A 5 58.13 -18.96 41.52
C SER A 5 56.87 -18.90 42.40
N ALA A 6 56.21 -17.75 42.43
CA ALA A 6 54.82 -17.63 42.88
C ALA A 6 53.94 -17.55 41.63
N ALA A 7 53.14 -18.60 41.40
CA ALA A 7 52.09 -18.59 40.40
C ALA A 7 50.90 -17.78 40.93
N ALA A 8 50.61 -16.65 40.30
CA ALA A 8 49.36 -15.93 40.50
C ALA A 8 48.26 -16.66 39.71
N VAL A 9 47.30 -17.24 40.43
CA VAL A 9 46.05 -17.73 39.85
C VAL A 9 45.22 -16.50 39.50
N PHE A 10 45.04 -16.22 38.20
CA PHE A 10 44.00 -15.32 37.72
C PHE A 10 42.65 -16.01 37.94
N SER A 11 42.04 -15.75 39.09
CA SER A 11 40.62 -16.01 39.29
C SER A 11 39.86 -14.95 38.48
N GLY A 12 39.44 -15.32 37.27
CA GLY A 12 38.49 -14.53 36.50
C GLY A 12 37.21 -14.36 37.32
N CYS A 13 36.71 -13.13 37.41
CA CYS A 13 35.52 -12.75 38.14
C CYS A 13 34.27 -13.50 37.61
N LEU A 14 33.93 -14.61 38.24
CA LEU A 14 32.54 -15.06 38.35
C LEU A 14 31.91 -14.21 39.45
N SER A 15 31.34 -13.05 39.11
CA SER A 15 30.37 -12.44 40.01
C SER A 15 29.19 -13.40 40.09
N PRO A 16 28.82 -13.93 41.28
CA PRO A 16 27.61 -14.71 41.40
C PRO A 16 26.44 -13.73 41.19
N ASP A 17 25.68 -13.91 40.12
CA ASP A 17 24.51 -13.07 39.85
C ASP A 17 23.58 -13.06 41.09
N GLY A 18 23.15 -11.85 41.45
CA GLY A 18 22.46 -11.57 42.71
C GLY A 18 21.06 -12.16 42.78
N GLY A 19 20.73 -12.79 43.91
CA GLY A 19 19.41 -13.36 44.20
C GLY A 19 18.38 -12.32 44.66
N HIS A 20 17.13 -12.76 44.86
CA HIS A 20 16.06 -11.91 45.39
C HIS A 20 16.47 -11.16 46.68
N GLY A 21 16.33 -9.84 46.69
CA GLY A 21 16.68 -8.95 47.79
C GLY A 21 18.15 -8.56 47.88
N GLU A 22 19.01 -9.05 46.99
CA GLU A 22 20.43 -8.68 46.95
C GLU A 22 20.64 -7.35 46.24
N SER A 23 21.68 -6.62 46.61
CA SER A 23 21.94 -5.29 46.07
C SER A 23 22.45 -5.34 44.63
N CYS A 24 21.99 -4.42 43.79
CA CYS A 24 22.38 -4.31 42.39
C CYS A 24 22.59 -2.84 41.99
N GLN A 25 23.39 -2.61 40.95
CA GLN A 25 23.55 -1.32 40.28
C GLN A 25 22.90 -1.34 38.90
N ALA A 26 22.91 -2.48 38.22
CA ALA A 26 22.34 -2.70 36.89
C ALA A 26 21.71 -4.10 36.78
N ARG A 27 20.91 -4.34 35.72
CA ARG A 27 20.20 -5.62 35.47
C ARG A 27 21.14 -6.82 35.51
N ASN A 28 22.31 -6.71 34.87
CA ASN A 28 23.29 -7.77 34.77
C ASN A 28 23.96 -8.14 36.11
N ASP A 29 23.68 -7.40 37.19
CA ASP A 29 24.07 -7.79 38.55
C ASP A 29 23.09 -8.78 39.18
N CYS A 30 21.90 -8.98 38.58
CA CYS A 30 20.87 -9.88 39.06
C CYS A 30 20.87 -11.20 38.29
N ARG A 31 20.55 -12.30 38.99
CA ARG A 31 20.37 -13.61 38.37
C ARG A 31 19.20 -13.57 37.39
N ARG A 32 19.28 -14.38 36.33
CA ARG A 32 18.14 -14.64 35.42
C ARG A 32 16.84 -14.85 36.22
N GLY A 33 15.78 -14.13 35.82
CA GLY A 33 14.51 -14.03 36.55
C GLY A 33 14.39 -12.95 37.63
N PHE A 34 15.35 -12.03 37.74
CA PHE A 34 15.29 -10.89 38.66
C PHE A 34 15.73 -9.59 37.97
N ALA A 35 15.07 -8.48 38.31
CA ALA A 35 15.40 -7.13 37.82
C ALA A 35 15.93 -6.26 38.96
N CYS A 36 16.81 -5.30 38.64
CA CYS A 36 17.32 -4.35 39.63
C CYS A 36 16.31 -3.22 39.91
N ILE A 37 15.73 -3.20 41.11
CA ILE A 37 14.68 -2.25 41.54
C ILE A 37 15.16 -1.49 42.76
N ASN A 38 15.32 -0.16 42.66
CA ASN A 38 15.78 0.69 43.78
C ASN A 38 17.07 0.16 44.46
N GLY A 39 17.97 -0.41 43.65
CA GLY A 39 19.22 -1.01 44.12
C GLY A 39 19.09 -2.41 44.70
N MET A 40 17.97 -3.12 44.48
CA MET A 40 17.75 -4.51 44.92
C MET A 40 17.18 -5.40 43.81
N CYS A 41 17.70 -6.62 43.65
CA CYS A 41 17.18 -7.62 42.72
C CYS A 41 15.81 -8.13 43.19
N ALA A 42 14.75 -7.96 42.41
CA ALA A 42 13.42 -8.43 42.75
C ALA A 42 12.70 -9.02 41.53
N LYS A 43 11.74 -9.92 41.80
CA LYS A 43 10.83 -10.44 40.78
C LYS A 43 9.75 -9.39 40.57
N ASP A 44 9.53 -8.98 39.34
CA ASP A 44 8.40 -8.12 39.00
C ASP A 44 7.52 -8.81 37.97
N ASN A 45 6.55 -9.55 38.50
CA ASN A 45 5.41 -10.03 37.74
C ASN A 45 4.24 -9.16 38.18
N PHE A 46 3.92 -8.18 37.37
CA PHE A 46 2.81 -7.29 37.65
C PHE A 46 1.51 -8.08 37.39
N PRO A 47 0.55 -8.11 38.32
CA PRO A 47 -0.70 -8.86 38.17
C PRO A 47 -1.66 -8.14 37.21
N ILE A 48 -1.32 -8.08 35.93
CA ILE A 48 -2.25 -7.73 34.85
C ILE A 48 -2.46 -9.01 34.04
N SER A 49 -3.72 -9.38 33.84
CA SER A 49 -4.09 -10.61 33.16
C SER A 49 -3.89 -10.47 31.66
N ILE A 50 -2.91 -11.20 31.10
CA ILE A 50 -2.68 -11.37 29.65
C ILE A 50 -3.68 -12.39 29.05
N GLU A 51 -4.74 -12.73 29.79
CA GLU A 51 -5.64 -13.85 29.48
C GLU A 51 -6.94 -13.43 28.82
N ASN A 52 -7.10 -12.16 28.48
CA ASN A 52 -8.37 -11.72 27.93
C ASN A 52 -8.55 -12.15 26.47
N GLY A 53 -7.46 -12.53 25.79
CA GLY A 53 -7.52 -12.84 24.36
C GLY A 53 -8.02 -11.64 23.55
N LYS A 54 -7.69 -10.42 24.00
CA LYS A 54 -8.16 -9.17 23.39
C LYS A 54 -7.04 -8.43 22.69
N ASP A 55 -7.38 -7.73 21.60
CA ASP A 55 -6.47 -6.88 20.83
C ASP A 55 -7.08 -5.51 20.60
N CYS A 56 -6.22 -4.53 20.39
CA CYS A 56 -6.61 -3.19 19.99
C CYS A 56 -6.76 -3.13 18.47
N VAL A 57 -7.98 -2.89 18.00
CA VAL A 57 -8.26 -2.63 16.59
C VAL A 57 -8.59 -1.17 16.36
N LEU A 58 -8.27 -0.68 15.17
CA LEU A 58 -8.58 0.67 14.73
C LEU A 58 -9.65 0.60 13.64
N ILE A 59 -10.86 1.02 13.96
CA ILE A 59 -12.02 1.02 13.06
C ILE A 59 -12.20 2.43 12.52
N ASP A 60 -12.31 2.57 11.20
CA ASP A 60 -12.63 3.86 10.56
C ASP A 60 -14.11 3.95 10.13
N CYS A 61 -14.76 2.80 9.88
CA CYS A 61 -16.09 2.75 9.26
C CYS A 61 -16.82 1.43 9.55
N GLU A 62 -18.16 1.48 9.50
CA GLU A 62 -19.03 0.30 9.38
C GLU A 62 -19.53 0.14 7.94
N THR A 63 -19.71 1.26 7.25
CA THR A 63 -20.22 1.37 5.88
C THR A 63 -19.43 2.41 5.10
N THR A 64 -19.50 2.36 3.77
CA THR A 64 -18.87 3.36 2.88
C THR A 64 -19.33 4.79 3.19
N ALA A 65 -20.57 4.98 3.67
CA ALA A 65 -21.06 6.29 4.06
C ALA A 65 -20.27 6.91 5.23
N ASP A 66 -19.76 6.09 6.15
CA ASP A 66 -18.99 6.58 7.31
C ASP A 66 -17.64 7.17 6.87
N CYS A 67 -17.07 6.65 5.77
CA CYS A 67 -15.82 7.14 5.21
C CYS A 67 -15.96 8.50 4.53
N CYS A 68 -17.13 8.81 3.97
CA CYS A 68 -17.34 10.02 3.18
C CYS A 68 -18.04 11.14 3.95
N GLY A 69 -18.72 10.82 5.05
CA GLY A 69 -19.52 11.79 5.78
C GLY A 69 -20.57 12.43 4.87
N ASP A 70 -20.58 13.76 4.80
CA ASP A 70 -21.50 14.53 3.95
C ASP A 70 -21.01 14.68 2.50
N ARG A 71 -19.83 14.14 2.15
CA ARG A 71 -19.29 14.27 0.79
C ARG A 71 -20.03 13.34 -0.18
N PRO A 72 -20.37 13.82 -1.40
CA PRO A 72 -21.00 12.97 -2.41
C PRO A 72 -20.03 11.89 -2.90
N THR A 73 -20.52 10.67 -3.11
CA THR A 73 -19.77 9.55 -3.70
C THR A 73 -19.94 9.42 -5.22
N SER A 74 -20.76 10.30 -5.81
CA SER A 74 -20.98 10.37 -7.25
C SER A 74 -21.17 11.82 -7.66
N ALA A 75 -20.70 12.18 -8.86
CA ALA A 75 -20.94 13.50 -9.41
C ALA A 75 -22.45 13.77 -9.51
N PRO A 76 -22.95 14.95 -9.10
CA PRO A 76 -24.36 15.28 -9.32
C PRO A 76 -24.67 15.39 -10.82
N PRO A 77 -25.93 15.19 -11.25
CA PRO A 77 -26.30 15.18 -12.69
C PRO A 77 -25.93 16.45 -13.47
N LYS A 78 -25.71 17.57 -12.77
CA LYS A 78 -25.22 18.80 -13.38
C LYS A 78 -23.78 18.67 -13.93
N CYS A 79 -23.03 17.66 -13.50
CA CYS A 79 -21.64 17.39 -13.85
C CYS A 79 -21.50 16.40 -15.02
N ASP A 80 -22.59 15.81 -15.53
CA ASP A 80 -22.55 14.75 -16.56
C ASP A 80 -21.86 15.22 -17.85
N ASP A 81 -22.08 16.48 -18.25
CA ASP A 81 -21.47 17.09 -19.44
C ASP A 81 -20.10 17.75 -19.14
N ARG A 82 -19.52 17.55 -17.96
CA ARG A 82 -18.26 18.22 -17.60
C ARG A 82 -17.12 17.78 -18.51
N ALA A 83 -16.97 16.48 -18.75
CA ALA A 83 -15.95 15.96 -19.67
C ALA A 83 -16.11 16.56 -21.08
N ARG A 84 -17.35 16.73 -21.55
CA ARG A 84 -17.67 17.30 -22.86
C ARG A 84 -17.17 18.73 -23.04
N TYR A 85 -17.17 19.57 -22.01
CA TYR A 85 -16.71 20.96 -22.13
C TYR A 85 -15.29 21.19 -21.60
N CYS A 86 -14.82 20.37 -20.67
CA CYS A 86 -13.61 20.66 -19.91
C CYS A 86 -12.41 19.79 -20.30
N GLU A 87 -12.62 18.67 -21.00
CA GLU A 87 -11.52 17.86 -21.53
C GLU A 87 -11.05 18.45 -22.87
N LEU A 88 -9.76 18.77 -22.96
CA LEU A 88 -9.16 19.26 -24.21
C LEU A 88 -9.16 18.16 -25.29
N THR A 89 -9.14 16.90 -24.87
CA THR A 89 -9.07 15.73 -25.73
C THR A 89 -10.29 14.83 -25.58
N LEU A 90 -10.72 14.19 -26.67
CA LEU A 90 -11.82 13.22 -26.62
C LEU A 90 -11.44 11.98 -25.77
N PRO A 91 -12.39 11.35 -25.05
CA PRO A 91 -12.14 10.14 -24.27
C PRO A 91 -11.50 9.02 -25.12
N ASN A 92 -10.62 8.22 -24.52
CA ASN A 92 -9.86 7.13 -25.16
C ASN A 92 -8.84 7.57 -26.23
N CYS A 93 -8.55 8.87 -26.34
CA CYS A 93 -7.46 9.37 -27.17
C CYS A 93 -6.17 9.52 -26.35
N SER A 94 -5.07 8.94 -26.83
CA SER A 94 -3.74 9.20 -26.25
C SER A 94 -3.01 10.28 -27.07
N PRO A 95 -2.67 11.45 -26.48
CA PRO A 95 -1.98 12.52 -27.20
C PRO A 95 -0.50 12.17 -27.41
N ILE A 96 -0.04 12.22 -28.66
CA ILE A 96 1.39 12.16 -28.98
C ILE A 96 2.00 13.55 -28.79
N SER A 97 3.09 13.72 -28.05
CA SER A 97 3.72 15.04 -27.88
C SER A 97 4.31 15.58 -29.19
N CYS A 98 4.25 16.89 -29.42
CA CYS A 98 4.83 17.54 -30.59
C CYS A 98 5.36 18.95 -30.30
N THR A 99 6.29 19.40 -31.14
CA THR A 99 6.78 20.79 -31.17
C THR A 99 6.56 21.47 -32.52
N SER A 100 6.12 20.72 -33.54
CA SER A 100 5.68 21.24 -34.84
C SER A 100 4.70 20.27 -35.51
N ALA A 101 3.87 20.77 -36.43
CA ALA A 101 2.84 19.98 -37.14
C ALA A 101 3.43 18.80 -37.95
N ASP A 102 4.66 18.92 -38.43
CA ASP A 102 5.34 17.87 -39.19
C ASP A 102 5.56 16.57 -38.38
N GLN A 103 5.58 16.67 -37.04
CA GLN A 103 5.72 15.53 -36.13
C GLN A 103 4.41 14.75 -35.97
N CYS A 104 3.31 15.31 -36.49
CA CYS A 104 1.97 14.77 -36.36
C CYS A 104 1.49 14.06 -37.63
N GLY A 105 2.39 13.57 -38.50
CA GLY A 105 2.02 12.65 -39.59
C GLY A 105 0.90 13.13 -40.54
N GLY A 106 0.72 14.45 -40.69
CA GLY A 106 -0.38 15.05 -41.45
C GLY A 106 -1.40 15.86 -40.62
N GLY A 107 -1.29 15.86 -39.29
CA GLY A 107 -2.12 16.65 -38.37
C GLY A 107 -1.49 17.95 -37.89
N THR A 108 -2.20 18.67 -37.02
CA THR A 108 -1.70 19.90 -36.37
C THR A 108 -1.14 19.60 -34.99
N CYS A 109 -0.11 20.36 -34.62
CA CYS A 109 0.40 20.37 -33.26
C CYS A 109 -0.37 21.43 -32.46
N SER A 110 -1.08 21.00 -31.41
CA SER A 110 -1.81 21.91 -30.52
C SER A 110 -0.87 22.89 -29.82
N VAL A 111 -1.41 24.03 -29.39
CA VAL A 111 -0.69 25.04 -28.57
C VAL A 111 -0.13 24.47 -27.27
N THR A 112 -0.66 23.35 -26.77
CA THR A 112 -0.15 22.63 -25.59
C THR A 112 0.94 21.61 -25.92
N GLY A 113 1.39 21.50 -27.18
CA GLY A 113 2.48 20.62 -27.60
C GLY A 113 2.06 19.16 -27.74
N SER A 114 0.84 18.92 -28.23
CA SER A 114 0.30 17.57 -28.48
C SER A 114 -0.30 17.46 -29.88
N CYS A 115 0.03 16.39 -30.59
CA CYS A 115 -0.58 15.98 -31.84
C CYS A 115 -2.00 15.52 -31.56
N ALA A 116 -2.91 15.98 -32.40
CA ALA A 116 -4.29 15.57 -32.34
C ALA A 116 -4.53 14.16 -32.93
N LEU A 117 -3.57 13.23 -32.92
CA LEU A 117 -3.69 11.90 -33.54
C LEU A 117 -3.42 10.77 -32.55
N SER A 118 -4.23 9.71 -32.58
CA SER A 118 -3.97 8.44 -31.88
C SER A 118 -3.74 7.28 -32.86
N LEU A 119 -3.11 6.19 -32.38
CA LEU A 119 -2.89 4.94 -33.12
C LEU A 119 -4.08 3.96 -33.00
N PHE A 120 -5.19 4.37 -32.38
CA PHE A 120 -6.36 3.53 -32.11
C PHE A 120 -7.48 3.81 -33.12
N PRO A 121 -8.40 2.85 -33.34
CA PRO A 121 -9.50 3.03 -34.30
C PRO A 121 -10.47 4.12 -33.83
N CYS A 122 -10.83 5.06 -34.72
CA CYS A 122 -11.94 6.02 -34.49
C CYS A 122 -13.21 5.22 -34.12
N THR A 123 -13.92 5.61 -33.06
CA THR A 123 -15.17 4.96 -32.65
C THR A 123 -16.39 5.46 -33.44
N SER A 124 -16.31 6.65 -34.04
CA SER A 124 -17.29 7.17 -34.98
C SER A 124 -16.62 7.96 -36.14
N ASN A 125 -17.37 8.23 -37.22
CA ASN A 125 -16.87 9.05 -38.32
C ASN A 125 -16.71 10.53 -37.93
N ASP A 126 -17.39 10.99 -36.88
CA ASP A 126 -17.31 12.36 -36.39
C ASP A 126 -15.96 12.67 -35.73
N ASP A 127 -15.20 11.62 -35.35
CA ASP A 127 -13.90 11.71 -34.66
C ASP A 127 -12.71 11.83 -35.63
N CYS A 128 -12.95 11.92 -36.93
CA CYS A 128 -11.89 11.87 -37.94
C CYS A 128 -12.04 13.02 -38.95
N THR A 129 -11.00 13.84 -39.11
CA THR A 129 -11.00 14.92 -40.11
C THR A 129 -10.40 14.43 -41.42
N ASN A 130 -11.22 14.16 -42.43
CA ASN A 130 -10.76 13.92 -43.80
C ASN A 130 -10.78 15.21 -44.61
N THR A 131 -9.77 16.08 -44.42
CA THR A 131 -9.70 17.38 -45.12
C THR A 131 -8.98 17.28 -46.45
N CYS A 132 -9.32 18.21 -47.36
CA CYS A 132 -8.65 18.33 -48.63
C CYS A 132 -7.35 19.12 -48.47
N VAL A 133 -6.21 18.49 -48.75
CA VAL A 133 -4.93 19.19 -48.82
C VAL A 133 -4.91 19.96 -50.15
N VAL A 134 -5.39 21.20 -50.11
CA VAL A 134 -5.65 22.04 -51.29
C VAL A 134 -4.43 22.21 -52.22
N ASP A 135 -3.22 22.17 -51.67
CA ASP A 135 -1.97 22.26 -52.46
C ASP A 135 -1.62 20.96 -53.18
N ALA A 136 -2.10 19.82 -52.67
CA ALA A 136 -1.90 18.49 -53.26
C ALA A 136 -3.12 18.04 -54.09
N GLY A 137 -4.28 18.69 -53.95
CA GLY A 137 -5.53 18.30 -54.58
C GLY A 137 -6.00 16.90 -54.17
N MET A 138 -5.59 16.46 -52.97
CA MET A 138 -5.84 15.12 -52.46
C MET A 138 -6.34 15.17 -51.02
N CYS A 139 -7.30 14.31 -50.69
CA CYS A 139 -7.79 14.11 -49.35
C CYS A 139 -6.64 13.59 -48.49
N ALA A 140 -6.49 14.20 -47.30
CA ALA A 140 -5.51 13.79 -46.31
C ALA A 140 -5.65 12.28 -45.99
N PHE A 141 -6.87 11.76 -46.08
CA PHE A 141 -7.18 10.35 -45.95
C PHE A 141 -7.52 9.69 -47.30
N GLY A 142 -6.96 8.51 -47.55
CA GLY A 142 -7.26 7.69 -48.74
C GLY A 142 -6.69 8.17 -50.08
N GLY A 143 -6.12 9.39 -50.14
CA GLY A 143 -5.47 9.93 -51.35
C GLY A 143 -6.43 10.20 -52.52
N ALA A 144 -7.75 10.23 -52.24
CA ALA A 144 -8.75 10.58 -53.23
C ALA A 144 -8.55 12.03 -53.69
N ALA A 145 -8.76 12.31 -54.97
CA ALA A 145 -8.68 13.69 -55.46
C ALA A 145 -9.79 14.54 -54.86
N CYS A 146 -9.47 15.77 -54.45
CA CYS A 146 -10.42 16.70 -53.85
C CYS A 146 -10.17 18.13 -54.34
N ALA A 147 -11.22 18.95 -54.33
CA ALA A 147 -11.16 20.39 -54.53
C ALA A 147 -11.56 21.16 -53.26
N SER A 148 -12.30 20.50 -52.36
CA SER A 148 -12.72 21.01 -51.06
C SER A 148 -12.90 19.86 -50.07
N ASP A 149 -13.01 20.15 -48.79
CA ASP A 149 -13.20 19.13 -47.73
C ASP A 149 -14.45 18.27 -47.96
N ASN A 150 -15.49 18.80 -48.63
CA ASN A 150 -16.71 18.05 -48.95
C ASN A 150 -16.50 16.90 -49.94
N ASP A 151 -15.40 16.90 -50.69
CA ASP A 151 -15.08 15.82 -51.64
C ASP A 151 -14.49 14.58 -50.94
N CYS A 152 -14.10 14.75 -49.67
CA CYS A 152 -13.42 13.75 -48.88
C CYS A 152 -14.42 12.97 -48.02
N THR A 153 -15.22 12.11 -48.66
CA THR A 153 -16.29 11.36 -47.98
C THR A 153 -15.78 10.32 -46.98
N ASP A 154 -16.38 10.31 -45.80
CA ASP A 154 -15.95 9.56 -44.61
C ASP A 154 -16.03 8.03 -44.76
N SER A 155 -14.91 7.36 -44.51
CA SER A 155 -14.92 5.98 -44.02
C SER A 155 -13.61 5.72 -43.28
N CYS A 156 -13.54 6.20 -42.05
CA CYS A 156 -12.47 5.83 -41.13
C CYS A 156 -12.55 4.38 -40.63
N MET A 157 -13.67 3.69 -40.88
CA MET A 157 -13.87 2.31 -40.43
C MET A 157 -13.13 1.24 -41.24
N LEU A 158 -12.40 1.60 -42.31
CA LEU A 158 -11.84 0.61 -43.26
C LEU A 158 -10.30 0.61 -43.37
N THR A 159 -9.60 1.50 -42.67
CA THR A 159 -8.14 1.62 -42.71
C THR A 159 -7.62 2.14 -41.37
N PRO A 160 -6.40 1.77 -40.91
CA PRO A 160 -5.82 2.31 -39.68
C PRO A 160 -5.56 3.81 -39.89
N GLY A 161 -6.55 4.61 -39.56
CA GLY A 161 -6.55 6.06 -39.72
C GLY A 161 -6.36 6.76 -38.40
N PHE A 162 -5.77 7.95 -38.48
CA PHE A 162 -5.50 8.78 -37.33
C PHE A 162 -6.74 9.61 -36.98
N CYS A 163 -7.29 9.46 -35.76
CA CYS A 163 -8.44 10.25 -35.27
C CYS A 163 -8.02 11.68 -34.93
N ASN A 164 -8.89 12.69 -35.08
CA ASN A 164 -8.68 14.01 -34.48
C ASN A 164 -9.10 13.98 -33.01
N CYS A 165 -8.11 14.00 -32.12
CA CYS A 165 -8.31 13.90 -30.69
C CYS A 165 -8.78 15.21 -30.04
N THR A 166 -8.86 16.32 -30.80
CA THR A 166 -9.27 17.62 -30.24
C THR A 166 -10.76 17.62 -29.98
N ASN A 167 -11.16 17.91 -28.74
CA ASN A 167 -12.56 18.07 -28.41
C ASN A 167 -13.10 19.40 -29.00
N PRO A 168 -14.01 19.37 -29.98
CA PRO A 168 -14.54 20.59 -30.61
C PRO A 168 -15.43 21.40 -29.66
N GLU A 169 -15.90 20.78 -28.58
CA GLU A 169 -16.76 21.39 -27.58
C GLU A 169 -15.98 21.90 -26.36
N TYR A 170 -14.64 21.77 -26.37
CA TYR A 170 -13.79 22.26 -25.29
C TYR A 170 -13.92 23.78 -25.10
N ASP A 171 -14.42 24.17 -23.93
CA ASP A 171 -14.48 25.53 -23.44
C ASP A 171 -14.08 25.54 -21.94
N PRO A 172 -12.82 25.86 -21.62
CA PRO A 172 -12.34 25.88 -20.22
C PRO A 172 -12.97 27.00 -19.40
N THR A 173 -13.69 27.93 -20.03
CA THR A 173 -14.43 29.00 -19.35
C THR A 173 -15.86 28.60 -19.02
N HIS A 174 -16.31 27.42 -19.47
CA HIS A 174 -17.63 26.90 -19.15
C HIS A 174 -17.78 26.79 -17.62
N PRO A 175 -18.89 27.27 -17.02
CA PRO A 175 -19.05 27.30 -15.56
C PRO A 175 -18.84 25.95 -14.86
N ILE A 176 -19.22 24.86 -15.53
CA ILE A 176 -19.07 23.47 -15.05
C ILE A 176 -17.59 23.06 -14.81
N CYS A 177 -16.63 23.71 -15.48
CA CYS A 177 -15.22 23.33 -15.38
C CYS A 177 -14.59 23.77 -14.05
N ASN A 178 -15.14 24.80 -13.42
CA ASN A 178 -14.69 25.33 -12.13
C ASN A 178 -15.74 25.15 -11.02
N ASP A 179 -16.72 24.26 -11.21
CA ASP A 179 -17.75 23.98 -10.22
C ASP A 179 -17.20 23.00 -9.17
N SER A 180 -17.00 23.50 -7.94
CA SER A 180 -16.45 22.71 -6.82
C SER A 180 -17.27 21.46 -6.50
N ASP A 181 -18.57 21.46 -6.78
CA ASP A 181 -19.43 20.31 -6.53
C ASP A 181 -19.13 19.14 -7.48
N CYS A 182 -18.39 19.38 -8.57
CA CYS A 182 -17.93 18.36 -9.50
C CYS A 182 -16.51 17.85 -9.19
N ASP A 183 -15.81 18.45 -8.22
CA ASP A 183 -14.43 18.09 -7.82
C ASP A 183 -14.35 17.45 -6.42
N GLU A 184 -15.31 17.71 -5.54
CA GLU A 184 -15.33 17.21 -4.16
C GLU A 184 -16.03 15.85 -4.01
N ILE A 185 -15.78 14.92 -4.94
CA ILE A 185 -16.30 13.56 -4.85
C ILE A 185 -15.43 12.76 -3.88
N CYS A 186 -16.06 12.12 -2.90
CA CYS A 186 -15.38 11.18 -2.03
C CYS A 186 -15.14 9.87 -2.75
N ASP A 187 -13.88 9.50 -2.87
CA ASP A 187 -13.38 8.27 -3.46
C ASP A 187 -13.07 7.21 -2.39
N LEU A 188 -13.63 7.31 -1.19
CA LEU A 188 -13.36 6.36 -0.10
C LEU A 188 -14.47 5.32 0.03
N THR A 189 -14.07 4.09 0.32
CA THR A 189 -14.96 2.96 0.64
C THR A 189 -14.55 2.28 1.94
N CYS A 190 -15.47 1.55 2.56
CA CYS A 190 -15.18 0.80 3.77
C CYS A 190 -14.70 -0.61 3.43
N SER A 191 -13.43 -0.90 3.70
CA SER A 191 -12.86 -2.23 3.49
C SER A 191 -13.41 -3.28 4.48
N PRO A 192 -13.29 -4.59 4.20
CA PRO A 192 -13.66 -5.64 5.15
C PRO A 192 -12.92 -5.56 6.50
N ALA A 193 -11.70 -5.00 6.50
CA ALA A 193 -10.94 -4.70 7.71
C ALA A 193 -11.44 -3.46 8.47
N LYS A 194 -12.59 -2.90 8.08
CA LYS A 194 -13.21 -1.70 8.65
C LYS A 194 -12.32 -0.46 8.59
N ARG A 195 -11.50 -0.37 7.55
CA ARG A 195 -10.63 0.78 7.25
C ARG A 195 -11.20 1.54 6.06
N CYS A 196 -11.15 2.87 6.11
CA CYS A 196 -11.50 3.71 4.96
C CYS A 196 -10.32 3.72 3.98
N THR A 197 -10.53 3.11 2.82
CA THR A 197 -9.55 3.00 1.74
C THR A 197 -10.10 3.66 0.49
N THR A 198 -9.25 3.98 -0.47
CA THR A 198 -9.72 4.43 -1.79
C THR A 198 -10.58 3.34 -2.41
N ASP A 199 -11.69 3.74 -3.02
CA ASP A 199 -12.58 2.86 -3.73
C ASP A 199 -11.86 2.35 -4.97
N THR A 200 -11.72 1.03 -5.02
CA THR A 200 -11.15 0.31 -6.15
C THR A 200 -12.27 -0.39 -6.92
N PHE A 201 -13.53 -0.03 -6.64
CA PHE A 201 -14.66 -0.62 -7.34
C PHE A 201 -14.69 -0.19 -8.80
N CYS A 202 -15.04 -1.14 -9.67
CA CYS A 202 -15.16 -0.94 -11.10
C CYS A 202 -16.31 -1.78 -11.65
N GLU A 203 -16.90 -1.32 -12.75
CA GLU A 203 -17.82 -2.12 -13.58
C GLU A 203 -17.13 -2.58 -14.87
N SER A 204 -16.06 -1.90 -15.26
CA SER A 204 -15.26 -2.16 -16.45
C SER A 204 -13.79 -1.77 -16.24
N ASP A 205 -12.90 -2.28 -17.10
CA ASP A 205 -11.46 -1.94 -17.05
C ASP A 205 -11.20 -0.42 -17.15
N GLY A 206 -12.09 0.32 -17.81
CA GLY A 206 -11.96 1.77 -17.98
C GLY A 206 -12.18 2.57 -16.70
N ASP A 207 -12.78 1.97 -15.67
CA ASP A 207 -12.98 2.61 -14.36
C ASP A 207 -11.69 2.55 -13.52
N CYS A 208 -10.73 1.72 -13.93
CA CYS A 208 -9.49 1.50 -13.19
C CYS A 208 -8.37 2.45 -13.64
N ALA A 209 -7.61 2.98 -12.69
CA ALA A 209 -6.46 3.83 -12.99
C ALA A 209 -5.31 3.03 -13.62
N GLY A 210 -4.73 3.55 -14.70
CA GLY A 210 -3.58 2.96 -15.38
C GLY A 210 -3.93 1.69 -16.17
N ASP A 211 -3.04 0.71 -16.17
CA ASP A 211 -3.23 -0.57 -16.89
C ASP A 211 -4.00 -1.63 -16.08
N ASN A 212 -4.63 -1.22 -14.97
CA ASN A 212 -5.44 -2.11 -14.15
C ASN A 212 -6.69 -2.60 -14.91
N ARG A 213 -7.31 -3.65 -14.39
CA ARG A 213 -8.44 -4.39 -14.95
C ARG A 213 -9.51 -4.60 -13.89
N CYS A 214 -10.75 -4.70 -14.33
CA CYS A 214 -11.86 -4.96 -13.44
C CYS A 214 -12.11 -6.47 -13.33
N ASN A 215 -11.95 -7.02 -12.11
CA ASN A 215 -12.26 -8.42 -11.88
C ASN A 215 -13.78 -8.66 -11.76
N ALA A 216 -14.19 -9.93 -11.73
CA ALA A 216 -15.61 -10.31 -11.61
C ALA A 216 -16.25 -9.91 -10.27
N GLU A 217 -15.46 -9.55 -9.27
CA GLU A 217 -15.90 -9.05 -7.97
C GLU A 217 -16.05 -7.51 -7.97
N GLY A 218 -15.79 -6.88 -9.12
CA GLY A 218 -15.86 -5.44 -9.31
C GLY A 218 -14.69 -4.71 -8.68
N GLN A 219 -13.49 -5.29 -8.63
CA GLN A 219 -12.29 -4.65 -8.08
C GLN A 219 -11.22 -4.45 -9.14
N CYS A 220 -10.57 -3.28 -9.09
CA CYS A 220 -9.41 -2.97 -9.90
C CYS A 220 -8.19 -3.77 -9.44
N VAL A 221 -7.72 -4.65 -10.32
CA VAL A 221 -6.57 -5.53 -10.14
C VAL A 221 -5.56 -5.28 -11.27
N GLN A 222 -4.28 -5.56 -11.06
CA GLN A 222 -3.28 -5.42 -12.14
C GLN A 222 -3.49 -6.45 -13.25
N CYS A 223 -4.00 -7.62 -12.90
CA CYS A 223 -4.14 -8.73 -13.84
C CYS A 223 -5.33 -9.63 -13.51
N LEU A 224 -5.80 -10.34 -14.53
CA LEU A 224 -6.79 -11.41 -14.41
C LEU A 224 -6.17 -12.77 -14.78
N GLU A 225 -5.14 -12.72 -15.63
CA GLU A 225 -4.37 -13.86 -16.11
C GLU A 225 -2.93 -13.42 -16.39
N ASP A 226 -2.01 -14.39 -16.49
CA ASP A 226 -0.58 -14.13 -16.71
C ASP A 226 -0.29 -13.28 -17.95
N ALA A 227 -1.14 -13.35 -18.98
CA ALA A 227 -0.99 -12.56 -20.21
C ALA A 227 -1.19 -11.05 -20.02
N HIS A 228 -1.73 -10.63 -18.87
CA HIS A 228 -1.85 -9.21 -18.50
C HIS A 228 -0.59 -8.66 -17.82
N CYS A 229 0.37 -9.52 -17.50
CA CYS A 229 1.62 -9.14 -16.86
C CYS A 229 2.76 -9.09 -17.88
N ASP A 230 3.89 -8.50 -17.48
CA ASP A 230 5.10 -8.50 -18.30
C ASP A 230 5.65 -9.94 -18.49
N ASP A 231 6.50 -10.16 -19.50
CA ASP A 231 6.94 -11.49 -19.96
C ASP A 231 7.54 -12.41 -18.85
N ASP A 232 8.00 -11.84 -17.74
CA ASP A 232 8.60 -12.56 -16.62
C ASP A 232 7.70 -12.65 -15.38
N GLU A 233 6.47 -12.14 -15.43
CA GLU A 233 5.53 -12.06 -14.31
C GLU A 233 4.36 -13.05 -14.45
N ARG A 234 3.68 -13.32 -13.34
CA ARG A 234 2.46 -14.13 -13.30
C ARG A 234 1.38 -13.44 -12.51
N CYS A 235 0.14 -13.68 -12.91
CA CYS A 235 -0.99 -13.11 -12.23
C CYS A 235 -1.38 -13.93 -11.00
N ARG A 236 -1.27 -13.33 -9.82
CA ARG A 236 -1.63 -13.97 -8.56
C ARG A 236 -2.38 -13.01 -7.64
N GLY A 237 -3.57 -13.42 -7.21
CA GLY A 237 -4.39 -12.60 -6.31
C GLY A 237 -4.76 -11.22 -6.87
N GLY A 238 -4.75 -11.06 -8.20
CA GLY A 238 -4.96 -9.77 -8.86
C GLY A 238 -3.70 -8.90 -9.01
N PHE A 239 -2.52 -9.42 -8.68
CA PHE A 239 -1.24 -8.70 -8.81
C PHE A 239 -0.30 -9.43 -9.75
N CYS A 240 0.45 -8.66 -10.55
CA CYS A 240 1.53 -9.22 -11.34
C CYS A 240 2.75 -9.38 -10.45
N GLU A 241 3.14 -10.64 -10.23
CA GLU A 241 4.25 -11.00 -9.37
C GLU A 241 5.34 -11.68 -10.19
N LEU A 242 6.58 -11.23 -10.01
CA LEU A 242 7.75 -11.96 -10.48
C LEU A 242 7.84 -13.29 -9.69
N PRO A 243 7.88 -14.45 -10.36
CA PRO A 243 8.11 -15.70 -9.67
C PRO A 243 9.49 -15.64 -9.02
N CYS A 244 9.58 -16.07 -7.77
CA CYS A 244 10.86 -16.16 -7.12
C CYS A 244 11.70 -17.26 -7.79
N SER A 245 13.01 -17.06 -7.87
CA SER A 245 13.96 -18.13 -8.25
C SER A 245 14.96 -18.43 -7.14
N ALA A 246 15.00 -17.56 -6.12
CA ALA A 246 15.78 -17.69 -4.91
C ALA A 246 15.06 -16.98 -3.76
N ASP A 247 15.36 -17.37 -2.51
CA ASP A 247 14.78 -16.79 -1.29
C ASP A 247 14.98 -15.27 -1.20
N GLU A 248 16.06 -14.73 -1.79
CA GLU A 248 16.37 -13.31 -1.82
C GLU A 248 15.41 -12.47 -2.67
N HIS A 249 14.53 -13.11 -3.44
CA HIS A 249 13.43 -12.45 -4.16
C HIS A 249 12.16 -12.35 -3.31
N CYS A 250 12.14 -12.95 -2.13
CA CYS A 250 10.97 -13.01 -1.24
C CYS A 250 11.09 -12.04 -0.07
N GLY A 251 9.96 -11.83 0.63
CA GLY A 251 9.92 -11.05 1.87
C GLY A 251 10.76 -11.67 2.98
N ILE A 252 11.00 -10.89 4.03
CA ILE A 252 11.69 -11.41 5.22
C ILE A 252 10.85 -12.56 5.82
N PHE A 253 11.49 -13.69 6.11
CA PHE A 253 10.87 -14.95 6.58
C PHE A 253 10.11 -15.77 5.55
N GLU A 254 10.22 -15.41 4.28
CA GLU A 254 9.72 -16.20 3.17
C GLU A 254 10.87 -16.93 2.46
N ALA A 255 10.56 -18.08 1.86
CA ALA A 255 11.49 -18.82 1.02
C ALA A 255 10.84 -19.11 -0.32
N CYS A 256 11.69 -19.27 -1.34
CA CYS A 256 11.21 -19.57 -2.67
C CYS A 256 10.95 -21.07 -2.83
N GLU A 257 9.69 -21.46 -2.84
CA GLU A 257 9.25 -22.83 -3.09
C GLU A 257 8.46 -22.91 -4.39
N ALA A 258 9.00 -23.62 -5.38
CA ALA A 258 8.36 -23.83 -6.67
C ALA A 258 7.94 -22.54 -7.43
N GLY A 259 8.66 -21.44 -7.21
CA GLY A 259 8.35 -20.14 -7.82
C GLY A 259 7.45 -19.24 -6.97
N GLU A 260 7.13 -19.65 -5.74
CA GLU A 260 6.29 -18.93 -4.79
C GLU A 260 7.06 -18.57 -3.51
N CYS A 261 6.84 -17.36 -3.02
CA CYS A 261 7.32 -16.95 -1.70
C CYS A 261 6.37 -17.49 -0.63
N VAL A 262 6.80 -18.55 0.05
CA VAL A 262 6.05 -19.16 1.15
C VAL A 262 6.63 -18.73 2.49
N TYR A 263 5.77 -18.38 3.45
CA TYR A 263 6.22 -18.02 4.78
C TYR A 263 6.80 -19.25 5.50
N VAL A 264 8.11 -19.26 5.71
CA VAL A 264 8.83 -20.34 6.41
C VAL A 264 9.27 -19.95 7.82
N GLY A 265 9.06 -18.69 8.19
CA GLY A 265 9.50 -18.15 9.48
C GLY A 265 10.99 -17.84 9.50
N CYS A 266 11.52 -17.64 10.70
CA CYS A 266 12.95 -17.35 10.88
C CYS A 266 13.82 -18.62 10.82
N LYS A 267 15.02 -18.49 10.28
CA LYS A 267 16.06 -19.54 10.26
C LYS A 267 17.12 -19.31 11.33
N SER A 268 17.35 -18.05 11.72
CA SER A 268 18.34 -17.68 12.75
C SER A 268 17.97 -16.43 13.52
N ASP A 269 18.53 -16.28 14.72
CA ASP A 269 18.35 -15.08 15.57
C ASP A 269 18.78 -13.79 14.84
N ARG A 270 19.75 -13.90 13.93
CA ARG A 270 20.21 -12.76 13.13
C ARG A 270 19.13 -12.19 12.21
N GLU A 271 18.22 -13.02 11.71
CA GLU A 271 17.09 -12.56 10.89
C GLU A 271 16.08 -11.80 11.76
N CYS A 272 15.94 -12.18 13.03
CA CYS A 272 15.06 -11.50 13.97
C CYS A 272 15.52 -10.09 14.36
N VAL A 273 16.81 -9.78 14.21
CA VAL A 273 17.32 -8.41 14.37
C VAL A 273 16.74 -7.47 13.30
N LEU A 274 16.45 -7.98 12.10
CA LEU A 274 15.86 -7.18 11.03
C LEU A 274 14.36 -6.95 11.24
N TRP A 275 13.69 -7.85 11.99
CA TRP A 275 12.30 -7.68 12.43
C TRP A 275 12.12 -6.58 13.48
N GLY A 276 13.09 -6.43 14.41
CA GLY A 276 13.00 -5.54 15.56
C GLY A 276 13.09 -4.03 15.29
N ASN A 277 13.11 -3.57 14.03
CA ASN A 277 13.20 -2.14 13.70
C ASN A 277 11.89 -1.35 13.89
N ALA A 278 10.82 -1.93 14.42
CA ALA A 278 9.50 -1.30 14.45
C ALA A 278 8.97 -0.89 15.84
N ALA A 279 9.52 -1.39 16.96
CA ALA A 279 9.00 -1.05 18.29
C ALA A 279 9.88 0.00 19.01
N PRO A 280 9.36 1.18 19.36
CA PRO A 280 10.09 2.17 20.15
C PRO A 280 10.55 1.57 21.49
N GLY A 281 11.84 1.68 21.79
CA GLY A 281 12.41 1.28 23.08
C GLY A 281 12.99 -0.14 23.15
N ARG A 282 13.17 -0.85 22.03
CA ARG A 282 13.80 -2.18 22.01
C ARG A 282 15.20 -2.19 21.40
N ASP A 283 16.01 -3.11 21.91
CA ASP A 283 17.20 -3.57 21.23
C ASP A 283 16.85 -4.81 20.40
N ALA A 284 16.75 -4.64 19.07
CA ALA A 284 16.45 -5.73 18.15
C ALA A 284 17.43 -6.92 18.26
N ARG A 285 18.59 -6.73 18.90
CA ARG A 285 19.58 -7.78 19.18
C ARG A 285 19.14 -8.80 20.23
N GLU A 286 18.07 -8.53 20.97
CA GLU A 286 17.54 -9.46 21.98
C GLU A 286 16.54 -10.46 21.39
N ALA A 287 16.17 -10.34 20.11
CA ALA A 287 15.22 -11.25 19.48
C ALA A 287 15.86 -12.61 19.14
N GLU A 288 15.16 -13.69 19.48
CA GLU A 288 15.56 -15.08 19.23
C GLU A 288 14.60 -15.75 18.25
N CYS A 289 15.12 -16.64 17.42
CA CYS A 289 14.34 -17.44 16.50
C CYS A 289 13.95 -18.78 17.12
N VAL A 290 12.70 -18.90 17.59
CA VAL A 290 12.25 -20.07 18.34
C VAL A 290 11.08 -20.77 17.66
N LYS A 291 10.90 -22.06 17.97
CA LYS A 291 9.68 -22.78 17.61
C LYS A 291 8.65 -22.57 18.72
N ILE A 292 7.55 -21.89 18.42
CA ILE A 292 6.44 -21.71 19.36
C ILE A 292 5.52 -22.94 19.31
N ASP A 293 5.04 -23.39 20.48
CA ASP A 293 4.09 -24.47 20.59
C ASP A 293 2.84 -24.21 19.73
N GLY A 294 2.51 -25.16 18.85
CA GLY A 294 1.35 -25.05 17.94
C GLY A 294 1.66 -24.42 16.57
N SER A 295 2.89 -23.93 16.35
CA SER A 295 3.35 -23.43 15.05
C SER A 295 4.30 -24.43 14.37
N ASP A 296 4.08 -24.67 13.08
CA ASP A 296 5.00 -25.47 12.25
C ASP A 296 6.23 -24.66 11.79
N VAL A 297 6.14 -23.34 11.81
CA VAL A 297 7.21 -22.40 11.47
C VAL A 297 7.84 -21.77 12.73
N ARG A 298 9.10 -21.39 12.65
CA ARG A 298 9.80 -20.67 13.73
C ARG A 298 9.46 -19.18 13.67
N GLN A 299 9.31 -18.56 14.82
CA GLN A 299 8.94 -17.16 14.94
C GLN A 299 10.01 -16.39 15.72
N CYS A 300 10.18 -15.14 15.34
CA CYS A 300 11.01 -14.21 16.09
C CYS A 300 10.28 -13.77 17.34
N VAL A 301 10.88 -14.04 18.49
CA VAL A 301 10.34 -13.67 19.79
C VAL A 301 11.36 -12.88 20.57
N ILE A 302 10.89 -12.12 21.56
CA ILE A 302 11.79 -11.59 22.59
C ILE A 302 11.64 -12.49 23.82
N PRO A 303 12.67 -13.28 24.16
CA PRO A 303 12.64 -14.09 25.36
C PRO A 303 12.65 -13.17 26.59
N CYS A 304 12.04 -13.64 27.66
CA CYS A 304 11.99 -12.92 28.92
C CYS A 304 11.93 -13.88 30.10
N ASP A 305 12.38 -13.42 31.25
CA ASP A 305 12.11 -14.08 32.53
C ASP A 305 11.13 -13.30 33.41
N SER A 306 10.90 -12.01 33.11
CA SER A 306 9.97 -11.14 33.84
C SER A 306 9.42 -10.03 32.96
N ASP A 307 8.31 -9.43 33.40
CA ASP A 307 7.55 -8.42 32.65
C ASP A 307 8.36 -7.18 32.27
N ARG A 308 9.38 -6.84 33.07
CA ARG A 308 10.23 -5.67 32.85
C ARG A 308 11.16 -5.78 31.65
N GLU A 309 11.37 -6.99 31.17
CA GLU A 309 12.19 -7.26 29.99
C GLU A 309 11.39 -7.05 28.70
N CYS A 310 10.07 -6.88 28.83
CA CYS A 310 9.17 -6.66 27.72
C CYS A 310 8.87 -5.16 27.53
N ALA A 311 8.36 -4.81 26.34
CA ALA A 311 7.90 -3.45 26.11
C ALA A 311 6.76 -3.08 27.08
N ALA A 312 6.50 -1.79 27.24
CA ALA A 312 5.44 -1.30 28.13
C ALA A 312 4.04 -1.89 27.81
N THR A 313 3.84 -2.37 26.58
CA THR A 313 2.61 -3.00 26.08
C THR A 313 2.64 -4.54 26.14
N GLU A 314 3.68 -5.15 26.71
CA GLU A 314 3.90 -6.60 26.72
C GLU A 314 4.24 -7.13 28.10
N ARG A 315 4.10 -8.44 28.28
CA ARG A 315 4.41 -9.17 29.51
C ARG A 315 5.06 -10.49 29.24
N CYS A 316 5.75 -10.99 30.25
CA CYS A 316 6.47 -12.21 30.12
C CYS A 316 5.56 -13.42 30.33
N ARG A 317 5.16 -14.06 29.23
CA ARG A 317 4.30 -15.25 29.24
C ARG A 317 5.04 -16.44 28.67
N LYS A 318 5.16 -17.50 29.46
CA LYS A 318 5.86 -18.75 29.08
C LYS A 318 7.30 -18.49 28.54
N GLY A 319 7.97 -17.48 29.08
CA GLY A 319 9.33 -17.12 28.69
C GLY A 319 9.44 -16.24 27.45
N VAL A 320 8.33 -15.69 26.94
CA VAL A 320 8.29 -14.81 25.77
C VAL A 320 7.49 -13.55 26.07
N CYS A 321 8.00 -12.39 25.64
CA CYS A 321 7.26 -11.14 25.68
C CYS A 321 6.07 -11.21 24.74
N THR A 322 4.89 -11.24 25.34
CA THR A 322 3.60 -11.33 24.65
C THR A 322 2.85 -10.03 24.88
N TYR A 323 2.20 -9.50 23.85
CA TYR A 323 1.36 -8.32 23.98
C TYR A 323 0.30 -8.54 25.07
N ILE A 324 0.10 -7.53 25.93
CA ILE A 324 -0.83 -7.58 27.07
C ILE A 324 -2.28 -7.73 26.60
N GLY A 325 -2.54 -7.31 25.36
CA GLY A 325 -3.89 -7.01 24.92
C GLY A 325 -4.33 -5.66 25.49
N CYS A 326 -5.63 -5.48 25.56
CA CYS A 326 -6.29 -4.34 26.14
C CYS A 326 -7.32 -4.79 27.19
N GLU A 327 -7.60 -3.94 28.17
CA GLU A 327 -8.71 -4.16 29.10
C GLU A 327 -9.98 -3.46 28.62
N ASP A 328 -9.82 -2.25 28.10
CA ASP A 328 -10.91 -1.43 27.55
C ASP A 328 -10.44 -0.53 26.39
N ASP A 329 -11.39 0.18 25.77
CA ASP A 329 -11.11 1.08 24.64
C ASP A 329 -10.20 2.26 25.02
N LEU A 330 -10.09 2.61 26.32
CA LEU A 330 -9.21 3.69 26.76
C LEU A 330 -7.75 3.29 26.59
N ASP A 331 -7.40 2.03 26.85
CA ASP A 331 -6.06 1.49 26.59
C ASP A 331 -5.71 1.62 25.10
N CYS A 332 -6.63 1.24 24.22
CA CYS A 332 -6.42 1.30 22.78
C CYS A 332 -6.29 2.74 22.26
N ARG A 333 -7.11 3.67 22.77
CA ARG A 333 -6.97 5.10 22.44
C ARG A 333 -5.62 5.67 22.87
N ALA A 334 -5.13 5.26 24.04
CA ALA A 334 -3.81 5.66 24.53
C ALA A 334 -2.68 5.08 23.64
N GLN A 335 -2.80 3.81 23.24
CA GLN A 335 -1.84 3.13 22.39
C GLN A 335 -1.74 3.73 20.99
N PHE A 336 -2.87 4.03 20.35
CA PHE A 336 -2.89 4.65 19.01
C PHE A 336 -2.70 6.17 19.04
N GLY A 337 -2.48 6.77 20.22
CA GLY A 337 -2.27 8.21 20.34
C GLY A 337 -3.49 9.06 19.96
N GLN A 338 -4.72 8.52 20.08
CA GLN A 338 -5.97 9.20 19.70
C GLN A 338 -6.41 10.32 20.66
N VAL A 339 -5.50 10.86 21.48
CA VAL A 339 -5.84 11.88 22.48
C VAL A 339 -6.30 13.19 21.82
N HIS A 340 -5.85 13.49 20.60
CA HIS A 340 -6.30 14.62 19.77
C HIS A 340 -6.07 14.33 18.27
N GLN A 341 -7.06 13.79 17.55
CA GLN A 341 -6.98 13.71 16.09
C GLN A 341 -7.40 15.04 15.43
N PRO A 342 -6.58 15.63 14.54
CA PRO A 342 -7.01 16.77 13.71
C PRO A 342 -8.07 16.35 12.69
N ARG A 343 -9.02 17.26 12.41
CA ARG A 343 -10.19 17.07 11.52
C ARG A 343 -9.83 17.10 10.02
N ASP A 344 -8.69 16.55 9.63
CA ASP A 344 -8.27 16.59 8.21
C ASP A 344 -8.87 15.45 7.38
N ARG A 345 -9.65 14.56 8.00
CA ARG A 345 -10.34 13.45 7.34
C ARG A 345 -11.87 13.57 7.56
N PRO A 346 -12.68 13.12 6.59
CA PRO A 346 -14.15 13.13 6.70
C PRO A 346 -14.70 12.15 7.76
N TYR A 347 -13.89 11.19 8.21
CA TYR A 347 -14.23 10.19 9.22
C TYR A 347 -13.38 10.32 10.49
N VAL A 348 -13.84 9.71 11.58
CA VAL A 348 -13.12 9.64 12.86
C VAL A 348 -12.81 8.18 13.15
N SER A 349 -11.53 7.85 13.33
CA SER A 349 -11.15 6.49 13.71
C SER A 349 -11.52 6.21 15.17
N GLU A 350 -12.06 5.04 15.45
CA GLU A 350 -12.34 4.52 16.79
C GLU A 350 -11.33 3.42 17.14
N ALA A 351 -10.65 3.58 18.27
CA ALA A 351 -9.81 2.54 18.84
C ALA A 351 -10.62 1.70 19.83
N LEU A 352 -10.80 0.41 19.51
CA LEU A 352 -11.61 -0.51 20.30
C LEU A 352 -10.79 -1.69 20.81
N CYS A 353 -11.16 -2.16 22.00
CA CYS A 353 -10.64 -3.38 22.57
C CYS A 353 -11.55 -4.56 22.24
N VAL A 354 -11.10 -5.50 21.41
CA VAL A 354 -11.92 -6.61 20.90
C VAL A 354 -11.33 -7.97 21.22
N ASP A 355 -12.17 -8.98 21.42
CA ASP A 355 -11.73 -10.37 21.59
C ASP A 355 -11.23 -10.95 20.24
N ILE A 356 -10.04 -11.55 20.23
CA ILE A 356 -9.35 -12.15 19.08
C ILE A 356 -10.00 -13.50 18.70
N ASP A 357 -10.64 -14.17 19.65
CA ASP A 357 -11.32 -15.47 19.49
C ASP A 357 -12.86 -15.36 19.38
N GLY A 358 -13.36 -14.21 18.91
CA GLY A 358 -14.79 -13.97 18.67
C GLY A 358 -15.34 -14.71 17.44
#